data_AF-A0A3B0W1H2-F1
#
_entry.id   AF-A0A3B0W1H2-F1
#
_cell.length_a   1.000
_cell.length_b   1.000
_cell.length_c   1.000
_cell.angle_alpha   90.00
_cell.angle_beta   90.00
_cell.angle_gamma   90.00
#
_symmetry.space_group_name_H-M   'P 1'
#
loop_
_entity.id
_entity.type
_entity.pdbx_description
1 polymer ?
#
loop_
_entity_poly.entity_id
_entity_poly.type
_entity_poly.pdbx_seq_one_letter_code
_entity_poly.pdbx_strand_id
1 'polypeptide(L)'
;MKNVVLTKKAGFVASLLLASSLVSANDYVLGDITFSTVDTDVLSPVEGAFTDNFNFSLSEGNFFNALATSSIASISGFTNISLESMTGTTYDIAGIFSVAEFTEASTGESTFLDAGSYILSISGVASAASTGYTLNTVTSPVPEPSAIALMLGGLGLVGFMAARRRNQNV
;
A
#
# COMPACT_ATOMS: atom_id res chain seq x y z
N MET A 1 2.82 -57.49 59.72
CA MET A 1 3.91 -57.31 58.73
C MET A 1 3.46 -56.27 57.72
N LYS A 2 4.30 -55.26 57.49
CA LYS A 2 4.07 -54.11 56.61
C LYS A 2 4.12 -54.56 55.13
N ASN A 3 3.28 -53.98 54.26
CA ASN A 3 3.73 -53.03 53.24
C ASN A 3 2.57 -52.60 52.32
N VAL A 4 2.27 -51.30 52.41
CA VAL A 4 1.56 -50.48 51.42
C VAL A 4 2.49 -50.25 50.24
N VAL A 5 2.01 -50.39 49.00
CA VAL A 5 2.60 -49.67 47.85
C VAL A 5 1.46 -49.15 46.96
N LEU A 6 1.18 -47.85 47.11
CA LEU A 6 0.56 -47.03 46.09
C LEU A 6 1.52 -46.92 44.91
N THR A 7 1.02 -47.11 43.68
CA THR A 7 1.68 -46.53 42.51
C THR A 7 0.64 -45.79 41.69
N LYS A 8 0.48 -44.49 41.99
CA LYS A 8 -0.01 -43.51 41.03
C LYS A 8 0.96 -43.50 39.85
N LYS A 9 0.49 -43.73 38.63
CA LYS A 9 1.14 -43.22 37.42
C LYS A 9 0.12 -42.47 36.59
N ALA A 10 0.14 -41.17 36.80
CA ALA A 10 -0.41 -40.17 35.91
C ALA A 10 0.36 -40.18 34.57
N GLY A 11 -0.33 -39.72 33.52
CA GLY A 11 0.31 -38.94 32.48
C GLY A 11 0.53 -39.64 31.16
N PHE A 12 -0.38 -39.41 30.19
CA PHE A 12 0.02 -39.03 28.84
C PHE A 12 -1.14 -38.30 28.16
N VAL A 13 -1.29 -37.00 28.44
CA VAL A 13 -2.01 -36.10 27.54
C VAL A 13 -0.95 -35.58 26.59
N ALA A 14 -0.89 -36.14 25.39
CA ALA A 14 -0.04 -35.63 24.32
C ALA A 14 -0.62 -34.27 23.89
N SER A 15 -0.04 -33.19 24.40
CA SER A 15 -0.33 -31.83 23.99
C SER A 15 -0.04 -31.70 22.50
N LEU A 16 -1.09 -31.55 21.69
CA LEU A 16 -1.01 -31.15 20.29
C LEU A 16 -0.55 -29.70 20.26
N LEU A 17 0.77 -29.48 20.21
CA LEU A 17 1.35 -28.17 19.89
C LEU A 17 1.01 -27.89 18.43
N LEU A 18 -0.08 -27.15 18.19
CA LEU A 18 -0.30 -26.47 16.93
C LEU A 18 0.92 -25.58 16.69
N ALA A 19 1.76 -25.95 15.73
CA ALA A 19 2.73 -25.04 15.14
C ALA A 19 1.93 -23.98 14.36
N SER A 20 1.46 -22.95 15.04
CA SER A 20 0.98 -21.73 14.38
C SER A 20 2.18 -21.07 13.74
N SER A 21 2.24 -21.03 12.41
CA SER A 21 3.16 -20.16 11.68
C SER A 21 3.02 -18.76 12.25
N LEU A 22 4.10 -18.21 12.80
CA LEU A 22 4.14 -16.84 13.29
C LEU A 22 4.02 -15.92 12.07
N VAL A 23 2.84 -15.38 11.81
CA VAL A 23 2.68 -14.26 10.88
C VAL A 23 3.13 -13.02 11.63
N SER A 24 4.17 -12.35 11.15
CA SER A 24 4.57 -11.04 11.67
C SER A 24 3.65 -10.00 11.07
N ALA A 25 3.07 -9.14 11.91
CA ALA A 25 2.33 -7.98 11.45
C ALA A 25 2.82 -6.71 12.14
N ASN A 26 3.28 -5.74 11.36
CA ASN A 26 3.67 -4.43 11.84
C ASN A 26 2.71 -3.36 11.34
N ASP A 27 2.42 -2.39 12.20
CA ASP A 27 1.62 -1.22 11.85
C ASP A 27 2.52 0.02 11.74
N TYR A 28 2.41 0.69 10.61
CA TYR A 28 3.08 1.95 10.30
C TYR A 28 2.03 3.06 10.26
N VAL A 29 2.37 4.23 10.80
CA VAL A 29 1.51 5.41 10.76
C VAL A 29 2.19 6.45 9.89
N LEU A 30 1.65 6.66 8.69
CA LEU A 30 2.14 7.66 7.73
C LEU A 30 1.57 9.06 8.02
N GLY A 31 0.43 9.10 8.73
CA GLY A 31 -0.27 10.36 9.03
C GLY A 31 -1.03 10.90 7.83
N ASP A 32 -1.16 12.22 7.77
CA ASP A 32 -1.79 12.90 6.63
C ASP A 32 -0.81 12.98 5.46
N ILE A 33 -1.15 12.33 4.36
CA ILE A 33 -0.33 12.27 3.15
C ILE A 33 -0.94 13.05 1.98
N THR A 34 -1.87 13.97 2.26
CA THR A 34 -2.53 14.78 1.22
C THR A 34 -1.51 15.61 0.44
N PHE A 35 -1.52 15.46 -0.89
CA PHE A 35 -0.59 16.11 -1.83
C PHE A 35 0.88 15.87 -1.51
N SER A 36 1.18 14.69 -1.00
CA SER A 36 2.51 14.33 -0.52
C SER A 36 2.97 13.02 -1.14
N THR A 37 4.29 12.87 -1.16
CA THR A 37 4.96 11.60 -1.42
C THR A 37 5.66 11.17 -0.14
N VAL A 38 5.39 9.94 0.29
CA VAL A 38 6.02 9.36 1.48
C VAL A 38 6.74 8.07 1.11
N ASP A 39 8.04 8.03 1.39
CA ASP A 39 8.88 6.84 1.32
C ASP A 39 9.03 6.24 2.72
N THR A 40 8.69 4.97 2.86
CA THR A 40 8.79 4.23 4.13
C THR A 40 9.69 3.03 3.94
N ASP A 41 10.83 3.03 4.63
CA ASP A 41 11.71 1.87 4.69
C ASP A 41 11.20 0.89 5.75
N VAL A 42 10.94 -0.33 5.31
CA VAL A 42 10.40 -1.41 6.13
C VAL A 42 11.48 -2.46 6.31
N LEU A 43 11.82 -2.73 7.57
CA LEU A 43 12.66 -3.86 7.95
C LEU A 43 11.74 -4.96 8.47
N SER A 44 11.73 -6.11 7.78
CA SER A 44 10.99 -7.28 8.22
C SER A 44 11.79 -7.98 9.32
N PRO A 45 11.27 -8.08 10.56
CA PRO A 45 12.03 -8.59 11.69
C PRO A 45 12.13 -10.14 11.71
N VAL A 46 11.43 -10.83 10.81
CA VAL A 46 11.21 -12.28 10.89
C VAL A 46 11.25 -12.92 9.49
N GLU A 47 11.94 -14.05 9.37
CA GLU A 47 11.89 -14.93 8.20
C GLU A 47 10.52 -15.63 8.12
N GLY A 48 9.90 -15.64 6.94
CA GLY A 48 8.59 -16.26 6.71
C GLY A 48 7.50 -15.29 6.27
N ALA A 49 6.24 -15.67 6.47
CA ALA A 49 5.10 -14.86 6.05
C ALA A 49 4.94 -13.61 6.92
N PHE A 50 4.66 -12.47 6.27
CA PHE A 50 4.40 -11.20 6.93
C PHE A 50 3.19 -10.48 6.33
N THR A 51 2.59 -9.61 7.13
CA THR A 51 1.53 -8.67 6.74
C THR A 51 1.74 -7.33 7.44
N ASP A 52 2.20 -6.32 6.73
CA ASP A 52 2.35 -4.97 7.28
C ASP A 52 1.18 -4.09 6.89
N ASN A 53 0.73 -3.21 7.80
CA ASN A 53 -0.33 -2.25 7.57
C ASN A 53 0.21 -0.82 7.64
N PHE A 54 -0.14 0.00 6.67
CA PHE A 54 0.21 1.42 6.62
C PHE A 54 -1.05 2.25 6.73
N ASN A 55 -1.15 2.97 7.84
CA ASN A 55 -2.29 3.79 8.20
C ASN A 55 -2.00 5.23 7.76
N PHE A 56 -2.89 5.79 6.94
CA PHE A 56 -2.78 7.16 6.48
C PHE A 56 -4.14 7.84 6.42
N SER A 57 -4.13 9.16 6.31
CA SER A 57 -5.33 9.96 6.07
C SER A 57 -5.16 10.91 4.91
N LEU A 58 -6.29 11.29 4.32
CA LEU A 58 -6.41 12.36 3.34
C LEU A 58 -7.38 13.41 3.85
N SER A 59 -6.98 14.68 3.87
CA SER A 59 -7.84 15.81 4.24
C SER A 59 -8.83 16.19 3.16
N GLU A 60 -8.57 15.80 1.91
CA GLU A 60 -9.40 16.04 0.74
C GLU A 60 -9.21 14.94 -0.32
N GLY A 61 -10.11 14.90 -1.31
CA GLY A 61 -10.09 13.87 -2.36
C GLY A 61 -8.83 13.94 -3.23
N ASN A 62 -8.21 12.80 -3.47
CA ASN A 62 -6.86 12.72 -4.04
C ASN A 62 -6.67 11.45 -4.89
N PHE A 63 -5.88 11.53 -5.96
CA PHE A 63 -5.40 10.31 -6.60
C PHE A 63 -4.31 9.69 -5.75
N PHE A 64 -4.40 8.40 -5.50
CA PHE A 64 -3.44 7.62 -4.72
C PHE A 64 -2.77 6.57 -5.59
N ASN A 65 -1.46 6.42 -5.39
CA ASN A 65 -0.66 5.34 -5.94
C ASN A 65 0.30 4.83 -4.86
N ALA A 66 0.60 3.53 -4.88
CA ALA A 66 1.55 2.91 -3.98
C ALA A 66 2.45 1.92 -4.71
N LEU A 67 3.70 1.85 -4.29
CA LEU A 67 4.74 1.02 -4.86
C LEU A 67 5.62 0.44 -3.74
N ALA A 68 5.53 -0.86 -3.50
CA ALA A 68 6.48 -1.58 -2.65
C ALA A 68 7.65 -2.12 -3.48
N THR A 69 8.88 -1.91 -3.04
CA THR A 69 10.10 -2.30 -3.74
C THR A 69 10.98 -3.11 -2.80
N SER A 70 11.24 -4.38 -3.12
CA SER A 70 12.20 -5.19 -2.35
C SER A 70 13.62 -4.69 -2.61
N SER A 71 14.39 -4.38 -1.57
CA SER A 71 15.71 -3.76 -1.70
C SER A 71 16.81 -4.75 -2.13
N ILE A 72 16.61 -6.06 -1.90
CA ILE A 72 17.48 -7.19 -2.24
C ILE A 72 16.53 -8.37 -2.61
N ALA A 73 17.01 -9.53 -3.13
CA ALA A 73 16.21 -10.76 -3.31
C ALA A 73 15.75 -11.40 -1.96
N SER A 74 15.35 -10.54 -1.04
CA SER A 74 15.11 -10.68 0.38
C SER A 74 13.63 -10.95 0.67
N ILE A 75 12.75 -10.59 -0.26
CA ILE A 75 11.34 -11.01 -0.28
C ILE A 75 11.19 -11.97 -1.45
N SER A 76 10.84 -13.22 -1.15
CA SER A 76 10.63 -14.25 -2.18
C SER A 76 9.39 -13.99 -3.03
N GLY A 77 8.47 -13.17 -2.51
CA GLY A 77 7.35 -12.62 -3.26
C GLY A 77 6.39 -11.84 -2.36
N PHE A 78 5.84 -10.74 -2.89
CA PHE A 78 4.62 -10.15 -2.34
C PHE A 78 3.44 -11.04 -2.75
N THR A 79 2.56 -11.34 -1.81
CA THR A 79 1.43 -12.26 -1.98
C THR A 79 0.10 -11.53 -2.06
N ASN A 80 -0.04 -10.40 -1.37
CA ASN A 80 -1.24 -9.59 -1.39
C ASN A 80 -0.89 -8.12 -1.16
N ILE A 81 -1.62 -7.26 -1.86
CA ILE A 81 -1.70 -5.82 -1.60
C ILE A 81 -3.17 -5.45 -1.58
N SER A 82 -3.62 -4.77 -0.54
CA SER A 82 -4.99 -4.29 -0.46
C SER A 82 -5.05 -2.91 0.14
N LEU A 83 -5.95 -2.08 -0.38
CA LEU A 83 -6.28 -0.80 0.20
C LEU A 83 -7.72 -0.82 0.67
N GLU A 84 -7.93 -0.41 1.91
CA GLU A 84 -9.25 -0.33 2.51
C GLU A 84 -9.44 1.04 3.18
N SER A 85 -10.60 1.65 2.98
CA SER A 85 -11.02 2.75 3.85
C SER A 85 -11.40 2.21 5.22
N MET A 86 -11.16 2.96 6.29
CA MET A 86 -11.62 2.60 7.63
C MET A 86 -13.15 2.48 7.76
N THR A 87 -13.91 2.88 6.74
CA THR A 87 -15.36 2.66 6.65
C THR A 87 -15.75 1.34 5.96
N GLY A 88 -14.78 0.51 5.54
CA GLY A 88 -15.00 -0.83 4.98
C GLY A 88 -15.02 -0.91 3.44
N THR A 89 -14.68 0.18 2.74
CA THR A 89 -14.61 0.18 1.27
C THR A 89 -13.24 -0.32 0.83
N THR A 90 -13.18 -1.43 0.08
CA THR A 90 -11.94 -1.93 -0.52
C THR A 90 -11.72 -1.32 -1.90
N TYR A 91 -10.48 -0.95 -2.21
CA TYR A 91 -10.06 -0.41 -3.49
C TYR A 91 -9.16 -1.40 -4.21
N ASP A 92 -9.37 -1.56 -5.51
CA ASP A 92 -8.45 -2.29 -6.37
C ASP A 92 -7.23 -1.39 -6.65
N ILE A 93 -6.09 -1.84 -6.16
CA ILE A 93 -4.79 -1.18 -6.37
C ILE A 93 -3.78 -2.17 -6.96
N ALA A 94 -4.27 -3.08 -7.81
CA ALA A 94 -3.43 -4.02 -8.54
C ALA A 94 -2.29 -3.28 -9.25
N GLY A 95 -1.06 -3.50 -8.78
CA GLY A 95 0.17 -3.03 -9.42
C GLY A 95 1.28 -2.59 -8.47
N ILE A 96 1.32 -3.13 -7.25
CA ILE A 96 2.54 -3.09 -6.44
C ILE A 96 3.60 -4.02 -7.03
N PHE A 97 4.81 -3.47 -7.13
CA PHE A 97 5.97 -4.03 -7.78
C PHE A 97 6.66 -5.09 -6.88
N SER A 98 7.42 -5.97 -7.51
CA SER A 98 8.52 -6.71 -6.90
C SER A 98 9.68 -6.58 -7.87
N VAL A 99 10.90 -6.30 -7.40
CA VAL A 99 12.09 -6.05 -8.24
C VAL A 99 12.51 -7.25 -9.11
N ALA A 100 11.77 -8.36 -9.09
CA ALA A 100 12.05 -9.53 -9.90
C ALA A 100 11.63 -9.40 -11.39
N GLU A 101 10.55 -8.69 -11.75
CA GLU A 101 10.08 -8.66 -13.14
C GLU A 101 9.48 -7.30 -13.55
N PHE A 102 10.16 -6.61 -14.46
CA PHE A 102 9.63 -5.46 -15.18
C PHE A 102 8.81 -5.97 -16.39
N THR A 103 7.48 -5.88 -16.34
CA THR A 103 6.60 -6.19 -17.51
C THR A 103 5.64 -5.02 -17.78
N GLU A 104 5.11 -4.86 -18.99
CA GLU A 104 4.26 -3.70 -19.33
C GLU A 104 2.94 -3.61 -18.53
N ALA A 105 2.53 -4.69 -17.85
CA ALA A 105 1.39 -4.71 -16.92
C ALA A 105 1.74 -4.22 -15.49
N SER A 106 2.95 -3.66 -15.29
CA SER A 106 3.52 -3.33 -13.97
C SER A 106 3.37 -1.87 -13.54
N THR A 107 2.59 -1.05 -14.25
CA THR A 107 2.24 0.28 -13.77
C THR A 107 1.06 0.16 -12.79
N GLY A 108 1.29 0.40 -11.50
CA GLY A 108 0.20 0.55 -10.53
C GLY A 108 -0.85 1.54 -11.03
N GLU A 109 -2.09 1.09 -11.18
CA GLU A 109 -3.20 1.95 -11.56
C GLU A 109 -3.48 2.93 -10.42
N SER A 110 -3.55 4.23 -10.74
CA SER A 110 -3.94 5.23 -9.76
C SER A 110 -5.42 5.10 -9.43
N THR A 111 -5.77 5.13 -8.15
CA THR A 111 -7.17 5.12 -7.70
C THR A 111 -7.54 6.45 -7.08
N PHE A 112 -8.78 6.90 -7.26
CA PHE A 112 -9.26 8.12 -6.62
C PHE A 112 -9.84 7.79 -5.24
N LEU A 113 -9.33 8.45 -4.21
CA LEU A 113 -9.75 8.31 -2.84
C LEU A 113 -10.41 9.61 -2.36
N ASP A 114 -11.53 9.49 -1.66
CA ASP A 114 -12.15 10.63 -0.98
C ASP A 114 -11.36 11.02 0.28
N ALA A 115 -11.71 12.16 0.89
CA ALA A 115 -11.19 12.51 2.22
C ALA A 115 -11.54 11.42 3.24
N GLY A 116 -10.58 10.99 4.05
CA GLY A 116 -10.80 9.92 5.01
C GLY A 116 -9.53 9.24 5.51
N SER A 117 -9.71 8.17 6.26
CA SER A 117 -8.62 7.33 6.78
C SER A 117 -8.60 5.99 6.07
N TYR A 118 -7.40 5.51 5.78
CA TYR A 118 -7.16 4.34 4.96
C TYR A 118 -6.08 3.44 5.56
N ILE A 119 -6.17 2.16 5.26
CA ILE A 119 -5.20 1.13 5.60
C ILE A 119 -4.73 0.49 4.30
N LEU A 120 -3.44 0.61 4.02
CA LEU A 120 -2.77 -0.17 2.98
C LEU A 120 -2.13 -1.39 3.63
N SER A 121 -2.54 -2.59 3.25
CA SER A 121 -1.97 -3.83 3.77
C SER A 121 -1.11 -4.50 2.71
N ILE A 122 0.16 -4.77 3.04
CA ILE A 122 1.14 -5.47 2.20
C ILE A 122 1.46 -6.79 2.87
N SER A 123 1.25 -7.89 2.16
CA SER A 123 1.64 -9.22 2.63
C SER A 123 2.61 -9.88 1.68
N GLY A 124 3.50 -10.71 2.23
CA GLY A 124 4.55 -11.37 1.47
C GLY A 124 5.24 -12.46 2.26
N VAL A 125 6.31 -13.00 1.66
CA VAL A 125 7.18 -13.97 2.31
C VAL A 125 8.62 -13.44 2.27
N ALA A 126 9.18 -13.20 3.45
CA ALA A 126 10.57 -12.82 3.67
C ALA A 126 11.46 -14.07 3.62
N SER A 127 12.54 -14.04 2.83
CA SER A 127 13.49 -15.14 2.67
C SER A 127 14.56 -15.19 3.78
N ALA A 128 14.66 -14.16 4.62
CA ALA A 128 15.53 -14.09 5.80
C ALA A 128 15.03 -13.04 6.82
N ALA A 129 15.54 -13.07 8.06
CA ALA A 129 15.14 -12.16 9.14
C ALA A 129 15.76 -10.74 9.08
N SER A 130 16.64 -10.47 8.11
CA SER A 130 17.28 -9.15 7.89
C SER A 130 16.85 -8.54 6.56
N THR A 131 15.61 -8.83 6.15
CA THR A 131 15.08 -8.49 4.83
C THR A 131 14.16 -7.28 4.96
N GLY A 132 13.92 -6.58 3.86
CA GLY A 132 13.16 -5.35 3.90
C GLY A 132 12.77 -4.86 2.51
N TYR A 133 11.81 -3.96 2.49
CA TYR A 133 11.32 -3.30 1.29
C TYR A 133 11.08 -1.83 1.58
N THR A 134 11.04 -1.04 0.51
CA THR A 134 10.65 0.37 0.60
C THR A 134 9.25 0.50 0.03
N LEU A 135 8.35 1.17 0.74
CA LEU A 135 7.04 1.56 0.27
C LEU A 135 7.08 3.04 -0.12
N ASN A 136 6.87 3.32 -1.40
CA ASN A 136 6.60 4.66 -1.92
C ASN A 136 5.09 4.85 -2.04
N THR A 137 4.55 5.91 -1.46
CA THR A 137 3.15 6.33 -1.63
C THR A 137 3.12 7.72 -2.21
N VAL A 138 2.28 7.95 -3.21
CA VAL A 138 2.14 9.23 -3.90
C VAL A 138 0.68 9.63 -3.91
N THR A 139 0.39 10.87 -3.53
CA THR A 139 -0.92 11.48 -3.75
C THR A 139 -0.82 12.74 -4.60
N SER A 140 -1.74 12.89 -5.56
CA SER A 140 -1.79 14.06 -6.45
C SER A 140 -3.22 14.62 -6.63
N PRO A 141 -3.38 15.96 -6.60
CA PRO A 141 -4.69 16.59 -6.71
C PRO A 141 -5.38 16.26 -8.04
N VAL A 142 -6.71 16.20 -8.00
CA VAL A 142 -7.53 16.19 -9.23
C VAL A 142 -7.58 17.60 -9.79
N PRO A 143 -7.30 17.82 -11.09
CA PRO A 143 -7.55 19.11 -11.72
C PRO A 143 -9.02 19.48 -11.59
N GLU A 144 -9.32 20.59 -10.90
CA GLU A 144 -10.70 21.03 -10.71
C GLU A 144 -11.38 21.30 -12.07
N PRO A 145 -12.69 21.03 -12.21
CA PRO A 145 -13.46 21.41 -13.40
C PRO A 145 -13.35 22.92 -13.71
N SER A 146 -13.22 23.75 -12.67
CA SER A 146 -13.01 25.19 -12.76
C SER A 146 -11.68 25.53 -13.45
N ALA A 147 -10.60 24.81 -13.13
CA ALA A 147 -9.28 25.00 -13.72
C ALA A 147 -9.28 24.63 -15.20
N ILE A 148 -9.96 23.54 -15.59
CA ILE A 148 -10.13 23.17 -17.01
C ILE A 148 -10.98 24.21 -17.73
N ALA A 149 -12.08 24.68 -17.12
CA ALA A 149 -12.92 25.72 -17.70
C ALA A 149 -12.16 27.04 -17.89
N LEU A 150 -11.29 27.44 -16.94
CA LEU A 150 -10.44 28.62 -17.07
C LEU A 150 -9.35 28.44 -18.12
N MET A 151 -8.75 27.26 -18.21
CA MET A 151 -7.78 26.95 -19.28
C MET A 151 -8.46 27.04 -20.66
N LEU A 152 -9.63 26.41 -20.83
CA LEU A 152 -10.41 26.48 -22.06
C LEU A 152 -10.90 27.90 -22.36
N GLY A 153 -11.32 28.64 -21.33
CA GLY A 153 -11.70 30.05 -21.45
C GLY A 153 -10.53 30.92 -21.92
N GLY A 154 -9.34 30.72 -21.34
CA GLY A 154 -8.11 31.41 -21.76
C GLY A 154 -7.73 31.09 -23.20
N LEU A 155 -7.75 29.81 -23.58
CA LEU A 155 -7.50 29.37 -24.97
C LEU A 155 -8.54 29.94 -25.95
N GLY A 156 -9.81 30.00 -25.54
CA GLY A 156 -10.89 30.60 -26.33
C GLY A 156 -10.64 32.09 -26.60
N LEU A 157 -10.22 32.85 -25.59
CA LEU A 157 -9.89 34.27 -25.74
C LEU A 157 -8.67 34.48 -26.65
N VAL A 158 -7.62 33.68 -26.49
CA VAL A 158 -6.41 33.76 -27.34
C VAL A 158 -6.76 33.43 -28.79
N GLY A 159 -7.53 32.37 -29.03
CA GLY A 159 -8.02 31.98 -30.35
C GLY A 159 -8.86 33.08 -31.01
N PHE A 160 -9.76 33.71 -30.25
CA PHE A 160 -10.56 34.83 -30.73
C PHE A 160 -9.71 36.05 -31.11
N MET A 161 -8.72 36.42 -30.30
CA MET A 161 -7.81 37.53 -30.59
C MET A 161 -6.97 37.27 -31.85
N ALA A 162 -6.50 36.03 -32.04
CA ALA A 162 -5.75 35.62 -33.23
C ALA A 162 -6.62 35.71 -34.49
N ALA A 163 -7.87 35.26 -34.43
CA ALA A 163 -8.83 35.37 -35.53
C ALA A 163 -9.10 36.83 -35.91
N ARG A 164 -9.27 37.72 -34.92
CA ARG A 164 -9.46 39.16 -35.17
C ARG A 164 -8.25 39.79 -35.87
N ARG A 165 -7.03 39.47 -35.44
CA ARG A 165 -5.80 39.98 -36.07
C ARG A 165 -5.65 39.51 -37.51
N ARG A 166 -6.02 38.25 -37.80
CA ARG A 166 -5.96 37.73 -39.17
C ARG A 166 -6.90 38.48 -40.12
N ASN A 167 -8.10 38.84 -39.65
CA ASN A 167 -9.06 39.61 -40.44
C ASN A 167 -8.68 41.10 -40.62
N GLN A 168 -7.65 41.60 -39.93
CA GLN A 168 -7.16 42.98 -40.09
C GLN A 168 -5.95 43.09 -41.04
N ASN A 169 -5.36 41.95 -41.44
CA ASN A 169 -4.22 41.86 -42.36
C ASN A 169 -4.63 41.31 -43.76
N VAL A 170 -5.93 41.31 -44.07
CA VAL A 170 -6.53 41.02 -45.39
C VAL A 170 -7.29 42.27 -45.81
#